data_AF-A0A8H7L692-F1
#
_entry.id   AF-A0A8H7L692-F1
#
_cell.length_a   1.000
_cell.length_b   1.000
_cell.length_c   1.000
_cell.angle_alpha   90.00
_cell.angle_beta   90.00
_cell.angle_gamma   90.00
#
_symmetry.space_group_name_H-M   'P 1'
#
loop_
_entity.id
_entity.type
_entity.pdbx_description
1 polymer ?
#
loop_
_entity_poly.entity_id
_entity_poly.type
_entity_poly.pdbx_seq_one_letter_code
_entity_poly.pdbx_strand_id
1 'polypeptide(L)'
;MSDDGQSLADEVYISQVSAYIMVATNVVFVHEWLLCLDDEVKISMRKGMNAPIITYFLARLTTLLYTTTYAWITVYTSQPQAFVGTLDFGGWFISVNLVSFIAWWICSVLTSLLFFFRVLAVFKHSRTKKVVFSVLWGLTGCVTLPLMYSVGEPSIPASTCQQYIIESMPIVPMTSCPDRAPLVMILLILIASHNILVFVSVSHELRGNNTFADVHTMRTLISGHGLHPVSKSLLRSGQLYVGVSVGLVIASIILYWRGGGSLWTLWSIIYPMAECILSCQVFRTLLLSDRAPGESIEMIRTEDVEEMVMAAIDRANEVSDPDSWSRHTVK
;
A
#
# COMPACT_ATOMS: atom_id res chain seq x y z
N MET A 1 -23.43 38.84 3.70
CA MET A 1 -24.64 38.01 3.85
C MET A 1 -24.97 37.17 2.61
N SER A 2 -24.29 37.37 1.46
CA SER A 2 -24.42 36.48 0.28
C SER A 2 -23.28 35.42 0.18
N ASP A 3 -22.13 35.64 0.82
CA ASP A 3 -20.98 34.72 0.75
C ASP A 3 -21.20 33.41 1.53
N ASP A 4 -21.83 33.47 2.71
CA ASP A 4 -21.95 32.28 3.57
C ASP A 4 -22.86 31.20 2.97
N GLY A 5 -23.89 31.60 2.21
CA GLY A 5 -24.80 30.67 1.55
C GLY A 5 -24.18 29.95 0.35
N GLN A 6 -23.22 30.59 -0.32
CA GLN A 6 -22.53 30.01 -1.48
C GLN A 6 -21.45 29.02 -1.03
N SER A 7 -20.72 29.35 0.04
CA SER A 7 -19.75 28.42 0.67
C SER A 7 -20.40 27.11 1.13
N LEU A 8 -21.59 27.18 1.72
CA LEU A 8 -22.31 25.99 2.20
C LEU A 8 -22.79 25.10 1.04
N ALA A 9 -23.29 25.70 -0.05
CA ALA A 9 -23.74 24.95 -1.22
C ALA A 9 -22.58 24.22 -1.91
N ASP A 10 -21.42 24.86 -1.99
CA ASP A 10 -20.20 24.27 -2.55
C ASP A 10 -19.70 23.09 -1.70
N GLU A 11 -19.75 23.19 -0.37
CA GLU A 11 -19.35 22.09 0.53
C GLU A 11 -20.26 20.87 0.42
N VAL A 12 -21.58 21.07 0.37
CA VAL A 12 -22.55 19.97 0.20
C VAL A 12 -22.36 19.28 -1.15
N TYR A 13 -22.16 20.06 -2.21
CA TYR A 13 -21.89 19.52 -3.55
C TYR A 13 -20.62 18.66 -3.56
N ILE A 14 -19.52 19.16 -2.97
CA ILE A 14 -18.26 18.43 -2.90
C ILE A 14 -18.39 17.14 -2.08
N SER A 15 -19.15 17.16 -0.98
CA SER A 15 -19.43 15.96 -0.17
C SER A 15 -20.16 14.88 -0.98
N GLN A 16 -21.21 15.25 -1.72
CA GLN A 16 -21.93 14.31 -2.58
C GLN A 16 -21.06 13.73 -3.69
N VAL A 17 -20.29 14.58 -4.37
CA VAL A 17 -19.34 14.15 -5.40
C VAL A 17 -18.33 13.17 -4.80
N SER A 18 -17.84 13.43 -3.58
CA SER A 18 -16.92 12.53 -2.89
C SER A 18 -17.53 11.16 -2.61
N ALA A 19 -18.79 11.10 -2.17
CA ALA A 19 -19.49 9.85 -1.92
C ALA A 19 -19.63 9.02 -3.20
N TYR A 20 -20.01 9.63 -4.32
CA TYR A 20 -20.10 8.94 -5.60
C TYR A 20 -18.76 8.39 -6.08
N ILE A 21 -17.69 9.17 -5.94
CA ILE A 21 -16.34 8.73 -6.28
C ILE A 21 -15.92 7.56 -5.39
N MET A 22 -16.28 7.56 -4.11
CA MET A 22 -15.96 6.44 -3.20
C MET A 22 -16.66 5.16 -3.58
N VAL A 23 -17.96 5.23 -3.89
CA VAL A 23 -18.72 4.07 -4.36
C VAL A 23 -18.12 3.55 -5.68
N ALA A 24 -17.84 4.44 -6.64
CA ALA A 24 -17.23 4.06 -7.91
C ALA A 24 -15.85 3.40 -7.71
N THR A 25 -15.03 3.94 -6.83
CA THR A 25 -13.69 3.42 -6.49
C THR A 25 -13.78 2.01 -5.89
N ASN A 26 -14.69 1.80 -4.95
CA ASN A 26 -14.93 0.48 -4.36
C ASN A 26 -15.44 -0.54 -5.41
N VAL A 27 -16.36 -0.12 -6.29
CA VAL A 27 -16.85 -0.96 -7.39
C VAL A 27 -15.71 -1.35 -8.34
N VAL A 28 -14.85 -0.41 -8.71
CA VAL A 28 -13.67 -0.69 -9.56
C VAL A 28 -12.73 -1.68 -8.87
N PHE A 29 -12.48 -1.53 -7.58
CA PHE A 29 -11.62 -2.45 -6.83
C PHE A 29 -12.21 -3.87 -6.76
N VAL A 30 -13.50 -3.99 -6.41
CA VAL A 30 -14.21 -5.28 -6.39
C VAL A 30 -14.23 -5.90 -7.77
N HIS A 31 -14.49 -5.11 -8.80
CA HIS A 31 -14.50 -5.57 -10.19
C HIS A 31 -13.13 -6.09 -10.63
N GLU A 32 -12.04 -5.38 -10.35
CA GLU A 32 -10.68 -5.87 -10.64
C GLU A 32 -10.41 -7.17 -9.88
N TRP A 33 -10.84 -7.29 -8.62
CA TRP A 33 -10.67 -8.52 -7.86
C TRP A 33 -11.42 -9.69 -8.50
N LEU A 34 -12.69 -9.51 -8.85
CA LEU A 34 -13.49 -10.55 -9.50
C LEU A 34 -12.89 -11.01 -10.83
N LEU A 35 -12.37 -10.08 -11.63
CA LEU A 35 -11.71 -10.41 -12.91
C LEU A 35 -10.44 -11.26 -12.74
N CYS A 36 -9.86 -11.27 -11.54
CA CYS A 36 -8.59 -11.92 -11.26
C CYS A 36 -8.73 -13.18 -10.41
N LEU A 37 -9.95 -13.51 -10.00
CA LEU A 37 -10.24 -14.61 -9.08
C LEU A 37 -9.84 -15.97 -9.66
N ASP A 38 -10.02 -16.19 -10.97
CA ASP A 38 -9.61 -17.43 -11.64
C ASP A 38 -8.09 -17.65 -11.56
N ASP A 39 -7.31 -16.58 -11.78
CA ASP A 39 -5.86 -16.62 -11.65
C ASP A 39 -5.42 -16.82 -10.20
N GLU A 40 -6.12 -16.22 -9.24
CA GLU A 40 -5.84 -16.35 -7.80
C GLU A 40 -6.09 -17.78 -7.28
N VAL A 41 -7.22 -18.38 -7.66
CA VAL A 41 -7.54 -19.78 -7.33
C VAL A 41 -6.48 -20.70 -7.90
N LYS A 42 -6.08 -20.46 -9.15
CA LYS A 42 -5.02 -21.22 -9.83
C LYS A 42 -3.65 -21.06 -9.16
N ILE A 43 -3.31 -19.88 -8.67
CA ILE A 43 -2.07 -19.64 -7.90
C ILE A 43 -2.13 -20.39 -6.56
N SER A 44 -3.24 -20.27 -5.84
CA SER A 44 -3.43 -20.88 -4.52
C SER A 44 -3.39 -22.41 -4.56
N MET A 45 -4.10 -23.01 -5.54
CA MET A 45 -4.11 -24.46 -5.73
C MET A 45 -2.74 -25.04 -6.11
N ARG A 46 -1.88 -24.26 -6.77
CA ARG A 46 -0.60 -24.75 -7.30
C ARG A 46 0.58 -24.54 -6.35
N LYS A 47 0.69 -23.34 -5.78
CA LYS A 47 1.84 -22.97 -4.93
C LYS A 47 1.57 -23.19 -3.45
N GLY A 48 0.32 -23.50 -3.07
CA GLY A 48 -0.09 -23.59 -1.68
C GLY A 48 -0.10 -22.24 -0.97
N MET A 49 -0.44 -22.24 0.31
CA MET A 49 -0.46 -21.03 1.14
C MET A 49 0.92 -20.74 1.72
N ASN A 50 1.76 -20.04 0.95
CA ASN A 50 3.06 -19.53 1.43
C ASN A 50 2.91 -18.11 1.97
N ALA A 51 3.84 -17.68 2.83
CA ALA A 51 3.78 -16.35 3.46
C ALA A 51 3.56 -15.18 2.48
N PRO A 52 4.24 -15.09 1.30
CA PRO A 52 3.97 -14.02 0.33
C PRO A 52 2.56 -14.06 -0.27
N ILE A 53 1.98 -15.26 -0.42
CA ILE A 53 0.62 -15.47 -0.94
C ILE A 53 -0.41 -15.08 0.12
N ILE A 54 -0.17 -15.44 1.39
CA ILE A 54 -1.01 -15.02 2.52
C ILE A 54 -1.00 -13.49 2.63
N THR A 55 0.18 -12.87 2.60
CA THR A 55 0.33 -11.40 2.61
C THR A 55 -0.42 -10.77 1.44
N TYR A 56 -0.37 -11.37 0.25
CA TYR A 56 -1.09 -10.90 -0.93
C TYR A 56 -2.61 -10.85 -0.70
N PHE A 57 -3.21 -11.96 -0.28
CA PHE A 57 -4.65 -12.00 -0.02
C PHE A 57 -5.05 -11.08 1.12
N LEU A 58 -4.23 -10.99 2.17
CA LEU A 58 -4.50 -10.13 3.32
C LEU A 58 -4.40 -8.64 2.95
N ALA A 59 -3.47 -8.25 2.07
CA ALA A 59 -3.39 -6.88 1.55
C ALA A 59 -4.66 -6.51 0.78
N ARG A 60 -5.16 -7.40 -0.08
CA ARG A 60 -6.41 -7.18 -0.83
C ARG A 60 -7.63 -7.09 0.10
N LEU A 61 -7.74 -8.01 1.06
CA LEU A 61 -8.86 -8.04 2.00
C LEU A 61 -8.91 -6.79 2.87
N THR A 62 -7.77 -6.36 3.39
CA THR A 62 -7.70 -5.14 4.23
C THR A 62 -7.90 -3.87 3.42
N THR A 63 -7.48 -3.83 2.16
CA THR A 63 -7.83 -2.73 1.23
C THR A 63 -9.33 -2.68 0.96
N LEU A 64 -9.98 -3.84 0.71
CA LEU A 64 -11.42 -3.90 0.53
C LEU A 64 -12.15 -3.42 1.79
N LEU A 65 -11.73 -3.89 2.96
CA LEU A 65 -12.30 -3.47 4.24
C LEU A 65 -12.18 -1.96 4.40
N TYR A 66 -10.98 -1.40 4.21
CA TYR A 66 -10.73 0.03 4.30
C TYR A 66 -11.61 0.85 3.34
N THR A 67 -11.60 0.52 2.05
CA THR A 67 -12.37 1.27 1.05
C THR A 67 -13.88 1.16 1.27
N THR A 68 -14.36 -0.01 1.73
CA THR A 68 -15.78 -0.23 2.00
C THR A 68 -16.24 0.52 3.24
N THR A 69 -15.48 0.44 4.35
CA THR A 69 -15.83 1.16 5.58
C THR A 69 -15.75 2.67 5.37
N TYR A 70 -14.79 3.15 4.59
CA TYR A 70 -14.67 4.57 4.27
C TYR A 70 -15.78 5.07 3.33
N ALA A 71 -16.12 4.30 2.29
CA ALA A 71 -17.26 4.61 1.42
C ALA A 71 -18.56 4.63 2.23
N TRP A 72 -18.73 3.67 3.14
CA TRP A 72 -19.87 3.63 4.05
C TRP A 72 -19.95 4.87 4.93
N ILE A 73 -18.84 5.28 5.57
CA ILE A 73 -18.83 6.51 6.36
C ILE A 73 -19.21 7.72 5.49
N THR A 74 -18.58 7.88 4.32
CA THR A 74 -18.79 9.05 3.45
C THR A 74 -20.22 9.17 2.93
N VAL A 75 -20.86 8.04 2.60
CA VAL A 75 -22.26 8.03 2.13
C VAL A 75 -23.21 8.41 3.28
N TYR A 76 -23.00 7.88 4.48
CA TYR A 76 -23.92 8.09 5.60
C TYR A 76 -23.73 9.45 6.28
N THR A 77 -22.52 10.04 6.25
CA THR A 77 -22.28 11.40 6.74
C THR A 77 -22.85 12.49 5.83
N SER A 78 -23.18 12.17 4.57
CA SER A 78 -23.90 13.09 3.67
C SER A 78 -25.37 13.30 4.07
N GLN A 79 -25.88 12.54 5.04
CA GLN A 79 -27.22 12.71 5.61
C GLN A 79 -27.14 13.53 6.91
N PRO A 80 -28.10 14.44 7.17
CA PRO A 80 -28.06 15.38 8.31
C PRO A 80 -28.26 14.73 9.69
N GLN A 81 -28.30 13.40 9.79
CA GLN A 81 -28.32 12.69 11.07
C GLN A 81 -26.95 12.11 11.36
N ALA A 82 -26.30 12.70 12.36
CA ALA A 82 -25.01 12.35 12.92
C ALA A 82 -24.84 10.84 13.16
N PHE A 83 -24.33 10.10 12.18
CA PHE A 83 -24.05 8.67 12.36
C PHE A 83 -22.74 8.50 13.13
N VAL A 84 -22.86 8.37 14.46
CA VAL A 84 -21.82 7.78 15.31
C VAL A 84 -22.02 6.26 15.25
N GLY A 85 -21.61 5.67 14.13
CA GLY A 85 -21.68 4.23 13.95
C GLY A 85 -20.75 3.51 14.92
N THR A 86 -21.33 2.84 15.91
CA THR A 86 -20.66 1.77 16.64
C THR A 86 -21.07 0.43 16.03
N LEU A 87 -20.09 -0.40 15.68
CA LEU A 87 -20.37 -1.79 15.35
C LEU A 87 -20.47 -2.57 16.65
N ASP A 88 -21.62 -3.22 16.88
CA ASP A 88 -21.83 -4.11 18.02
C ASP A 88 -21.38 -5.53 17.62
N PHE A 89 -20.23 -5.94 18.16
CA PHE A 89 -19.73 -7.32 18.07
C PHE A 89 -19.94 -8.05 19.39
N GLY A 90 -21.20 -8.32 19.75
CA GLY A 90 -21.54 -9.11 20.94
C GLY A 90 -21.16 -8.41 22.24
N GLY A 91 -21.44 -7.10 22.34
CA GLY A 91 -21.20 -6.27 23.52
C GLY A 91 -19.94 -5.40 23.46
N TRP A 92 -19.12 -5.55 22.40
CA TRP A 92 -17.99 -4.66 22.12
C TRP A 92 -18.40 -3.60 21.09
N PHE A 93 -18.49 -2.35 21.51
CA PHE A 93 -18.74 -1.21 20.62
C PHE A 93 -17.42 -0.73 20.02
N ILE A 94 -17.18 -1.06 18.75
CA ILE A 94 -16.01 -0.55 18.02
C ILE A 94 -16.45 0.58 17.10
N SER A 95 -15.75 1.72 17.19
CA SER A 95 -15.95 2.85 16.27
C SER A 95 -15.57 2.46 14.83
N VAL A 96 -16.45 2.73 13.87
CA VAL A 96 -16.19 2.48 12.43
C VAL A 96 -14.95 3.23 11.93
N ASN A 97 -14.62 4.36 12.56
CA ASN A 97 -13.40 5.11 12.26
C ASN A 97 -12.15 4.36 12.70
N LEU A 98 -12.20 3.70 13.86
CA LEU A 98 -11.11 2.85 14.34
C LEU A 98 -10.91 1.66 13.40
N VAL A 99 -12.00 1.01 12.96
CA VAL A 99 -11.92 -0.09 11.99
C VAL A 99 -11.29 0.37 10.67
N SER A 100 -11.76 1.50 10.12
CA SER A 100 -11.21 2.06 8.88
C SER A 100 -9.73 2.37 9.01
N PHE A 101 -9.33 2.94 10.15
CA PHE A 101 -7.93 3.30 10.41
C PHE A 101 -7.02 2.08 10.56
N ILE A 102 -7.47 1.06 11.30
CA ILE A 102 -6.76 -0.22 11.42
C ILE A 102 -6.64 -0.89 10.05
N ALA A 103 -7.72 -0.92 9.27
CA ALA A 103 -7.73 -1.52 7.94
C ALA A 103 -6.75 -0.80 6.99
N TRP A 104 -6.74 0.54 7.00
CA TRP A 104 -5.77 1.35 6.25
C TRP A 104 -4.33 1.05 6.66
N TRP A 105 -4.05 1.00 7.96
CA TRP A 105 -2.72 0.71 8.49
C TRP A 105 -2.23 -0.66 8.06
N ILE A 106 -3.04 -1.71 8.26
CA ILE A 106 -2.68 -3.07 7.88
C ILE A 106 -2.47 -3.17 6.36
N CYS A 107 -3.37 -2.58 5.56
CA CYS A 107 -3.22 -2.52 4.11
C CYS A 107 -1.89 -1.89 3.69
N SER A 108 -1.51 -0.74 4.27
CA SER A 108 -0.27 -0.04 3.95
C SER A 108 0.97 -0.88 4.29
N VAL A 109 0.98 -1.50 5.48
CA VAL A 109 2.09 -2.36 5.94
C VAL A 109 2.24 -3.62 5.08
N LEU A 110 1.13 -4.28 4.72
CA LEU A 110 1.15 -5.49 3.89
C LEU A 110 1.52 -5.20 2.45
N THR A 111 1.02 -4.10 1.89
CA THR A 111 1.37 -3.67 0.54
C THR A 111 2.88 -3.38 0.47
N SER A 112 3.42 -2.69 1.47
CA SER A 112 4.87 -2.47 1.60
C SER A 112 5.65 -3.77 1.78
N LEU A 113 5.09 -4.74 2.51
CA LEU A 113 5.70 -6.07 2.68
C LEU A 113 5.75 -6.88 1.37
N LEU A 114 4.74 -6.77 0.50
CA LEU A 114 4.76 -7.37 -0.83
C LEU A 114 5.92 -6.83 -1.68
N PHE A 115 6.24 -5.54 -1.54
CA PHE A 115 7.43 -4.96 -2.18
C PHE A 115 8.72 -5.48 -1.59
N PHE A 116 8.78 -5.59 -0.27
CA PHE A 116 9.93 -6.16 0.40
C PHE A 116 10.22 -7.58 -0.10
N PHE A 117 9.21 -8.43 -0.29
CA PHE A 117 9.42 -9.77 -0.85
C PHE A 117 10.02 -9.76 -2.26
N ARG A 118 9.65 -8.80 -3.11
CA ARG A 118 10.27 -8.67 -4.45
C ARG A 118 11.73 -8.26 -4.36
N VAL A 119 12.01 -7.29 -3.50
CA VAL A 119 13.38 -6.85 -3.22
C VAL A 119 14.20 -8.05 -2.74
N LEU A 120 13.69 -8.82 -1.77
CA LEU A 120 14.36 -10.02 -1.29
C LEU A 120 14.65 -11.05 -2.39
N ALA A 121 13.73 -11.22 -3.34
CA ALA A 121 13.94 -12.10 -4.49
C ALA A 121 15.07 -11.59 -5.40
N VAL A 122 15.23 -10.28 -5.57
CA VAL A 122 16.31 -9.70 -6.40
C VAL A 122 17.67 -9.76 -5.69
N PHE A 123 17.71 -9.44 -4.39
CA PHE A 123 18.96 -9.39 -3.63
C PHE A 123 19.35 -10.77 -3.05
N LYS A 124 19.76 -11.74 -3.87
CA LYS A 124 20.16 -13.08 -3.37
C LYS A 124 21.33 -13.00 -2.37
N HIS A 125 22.31 -12.12 -2.61
CA HIS A 125 23.63 -12.18 -1.95
C HIS A 125 23.93 -11.09 -0.89
N SER A 126 23.29 -9.91 -0.93
CA SER A 126 23.66 -8.79 -0.05
C SER A 126 22.81 -8.74 1.24
N ARG A 127 23.37 -9.19 2.38
CA ARG A 127 22.69 -9.12 3.69
C ARG A 127 22.38 -7.70 4.15
N THR A 128 23.30 -6.75 3.91
CA THR A 128 23.13 -5.35 4.33
C THR A 128 21.87 -4.72 3.73
N LYS A 129 21.64 -4.93 2.43
CA LYS A 129 20.47 -4.37 1.74
C LYS A 129 19.17 -4.92 2.31
N LYS A 130 19.12 -6.23 2.62
CA LYS A 130 17.96 -6.87 3.25
C LYS A 130 17.62 -6.25 4.60
N VAL A 131 18.63 -6.03 5.45
CA VAL A 131 18.45 -5.42 6.77
C VAL A 131 17.94 -3.99 6.62
N VAL A 132 18.53 -3.18 5.74
CA VAL A 132 18.08 -1.79 5.50
C VAL A 132 16.62 -1.74 5.08
N PHE A 133 16.22 -2.59 4.13
CA PHE A 133 14.83 -2.63 3.67
C PHE A 133 13.85 -3.15 4.74
N SER A 134 14.24 -4.15 5.53
CA SER A 134 13.41 -4.66 6.62
C SER A 134 13.21 -3.60 7.71
N VAL A 135 14.26 -2.86 8.04
CA VAL A 135 14.20 -1.76 9.01
C VAL A 135 13.28 -0.64 8.48
N LEU A 136 13.42 -0.27 7.22
CA LEU A 136 12.59 0.76 6.58
C LEU A 136 11.11 0.38 6.53
N TRP A 137 10.81 -0.89 6.24
CA TRP A 137 9.46 -1.45 6.33
C TRP A 137 8.91 -1.37 7.77
N GLY A 138 9.70 -1.81 8.76
CA GLY A 138 9.33 -1.72 10.17
C GLY A 138 9.07 -0.28 10.64
N LEU A 139 9.90 0.67 10.22
CA LEU A 139 9.71 2.11 10.46
C LEU A 139 8.37 2.60 9.90
N THR A 140 7.98 2.16 8.70
CA THR A 140 6.70 2.55 8.08
C THR A 140 5.51 2.06 8.93
N GLY A 141 5.59 0.85 9.48
CA GLY A 141 4.59 0.31 10.39
C GLY A 141 4.60 0.95 11.79
N CYS A 142 5.76 1.37 12.30
CA CYS A 142 5.88 1.97 13.63
C CYS A 142 5.45 3.44 13.67
N VAL A 143 5.79 4.24 12.65
CA VAL A 143 5.46 5.68 12.60
C VAL A 143 3.95 5.95 12.57
N THR A 144 3.16 4.96 12.18
CA THR A 144 1.69 5.02 12.17
C THR A 144 1.06 4.72 13.53
N LEU A 145 1.79 4.12 14.49
CA LEU A 145 1.26 3.78 15.81
C LEU A 145 0.87 5.00 16.68
N PRO A 146 1.64 6.11 16.73
CA PRO A 146 1.24 7.31 17.46
C PRO A 146 -0.12 7.86 16.98
N LEU A 147 -0.44 7.70 15.69
CA LEU A 147 -1.74 8.10 15.15
C LEU A 147 -2.88 7.23 15.72
N MET A 148 -2.65 5.94 16.02
CA MET A 148 -3.63 5.05 16.67
C MET A 148 -3.97 5.50 18.09
N TYR A 149 -2.95 5.77 18.92
CA TYR A 149 -3.15 6.19 20.30
C TYR A 149 -3.87 7.54 20.41
N SER A 150 -3.68 8.39 19.41
CA SER A 150 -4.27 9.72 19.33
C SER A 150 -5.79 9.75 19.14
N VAL A 151 -6.40 8.61 18.77
CA VAL A 151 -7.86 8.43 18.59
C VAL A 151 -8.57 8.10 19.92
N GLY A 152 -7.83 7.71 20.97
CA GLY A 152 -8.38 7.21 22.23
C GLY A 152 -8.36 8.16 23.42
N GLU A 153 -7.75 9.35 23.32
CA GLU A 153 -7.66 10.29 24.46
C GLU A 153 -8.91 11.18 24.58
N PRO A 154 -9.70 11.09 25.68
CA PRO A 154 -10.88 11.94 25.90
C PRO A 154 -10.57 13.39 26.31
N SER A 155 -9.29 13.74 26.45
CA SER A 155 -8.85 14.86 27.30
C SER A 155 -8.28 16.06 26.56
N ILE A 156 -8.26 16.09 25.22
CA ILE A 156 -7.85 17.29 24.49
C ILE A 156 -9.06 18.23 24.39
N PRO A 157 -9.01 19.44 24.96
CA PRO A 157 -10.09 20.42 24.83
C PRO A 157 -10.36 20.68 23.35
N ALA A 158 -11.61 20.52 22.92
CA ALA A 158 -12.08 20.78 21.56
C ALA A 158 -11.84 22.22 21.06
N SER A 159 -11.33 23.10 21.93
CA SER A 159 -11.01 24.51 21.64
C SER A 159 -9.72 24.73 20.86
N THR A 160 -8.79 23.77 20.79
CA THR A 160 -7.45 24.01 20.20
C THR A 160 -7.28 23.42 18.80
N CYS A 161 -7.95 22.31 18.48
CA CYS A 161 -8.13 21.90 17.08
C CYS A 161 -9.37 22.62 16.58
N GLN A 162 -9.22 23.53 15.62
CA GLN A 162 -10.30 24.37 15.13
C GLN A 162 -11.51 23.50 14.76
N GLN A 163 -12.51 23.60 15.62
CA GLN A 163 -13.80 22.97 15.56
C GLN A 163 -14.50 23.46 14.28
N TYR A 164 -14.29 22.79 13.15
CA TYR A 164 -15.41 22.63 12.21
C TYR A 164 -16.34 21.63 12.88
N ILE A 165 -17.16 22.16 13.78
CA ILE A 165 -18.26 21.45 14.42
C ILE A 165 -19.24 21.10 13.31
N ILE A 166 -19.04 19.93 12.72
CA ILE A 166 -20.18 19.05 12.55
C ILE A 166 -20.03 18.10 13.72
N GLU A 167 -20.93 18.21 14.69
CA GLU A 167 -21.04 17.55 16.00
C GLU A 167 -21.12 16.00 15.91
N SER A 168 -20.59 15.40 14.84
CA SER A 168 -21.00 14.10 14.32
C SER A 168 -19.89 13.31 13.64
N MET A 169 -18.71 13.90 13.39
CA MET A 169 -17.66 13.23 12.61
C MET A 169 -16.39 13.02 13.45
N PRO A 170 -16.17 11.80 13.97
CA PRO A 170 -14.88 11.39 14.53
C PRO A 170 -13.86 10.99 13.44
N ILE A 171 -14.06 11.44 12.20
CA ILE A 171 -12.93 11.62 11.28
C ILE A 171 -12.50 13.06 11.53
N VAL A 172 -11.65 13.29 12.52
CA VAL A 172 -10.89 14.54 12.51
C VAL A 172 -10.05 14.43 11.23
N PRO A 173 -10.28 15.28 10.21
CA PRO A 173 -9.35 15.36 9.10
C PRO A 173 -8.00 15.57 9.77
N MET A 174 -7.00 14.71 9.54
CA MET A 174 -5.71 14.90 10.22
C MET A 174 -5.07 16.27 9.90
N THR A 175 -5.62 16.97 8.91
CA THR A 175 -5.39 18.38 8.54
C THR A 175 -5.92 19.42 9.53
N SER A 176 -6.81 19.08 10.48
CA SER A 176 -7.51 20.04 11.35
C SER A 176 -6.81 20.31 12.69
N CYS A 177 -5.76 19.54 13.01
CA CYS A 177 -4.95 19.75 14.22
C CYS A 177 -3.52 20.16 13.82
N PRO A 178 -3.13 21.44 14.02
CA PRO A 178 -1.78 21.92 13.71
C PRO A 178 -0.68 21.07 14.37
N ASP A 179 -0.93 20.60 15.60
CA ASP A 179 0.03 19.82 16.39
C ASP A 179 0.28 18.42 15.82
N ARG A 180 -0.66 17.87 15.05
CA ARG A 180 -0.57 16.51 14.46
C ARG A 180 -0.19 16.52 12.99
N ALA A 181 -0.27 17.68 12.35
CA ALA A 181 0.15 17.85 10.97
C ALA A 181 1.60 17.40 10.66
N PRO A 182 2.62 17.62 11.53
CA PRO A 182 3.96 17.14 11.24
C PRO A 182 4.06 15.61 11.20
N LEU A 183 3.27 14.88 11.99
CA LEU A 183 3.31 13.41 12.00
C LEU A 183 2.82 12.81 10.68
N VAL A 184 1.74 13.35 10.12
CA VAL A 184 1.21 12.91 8.81
C VAL A 184 2.21 13.22 7.70
N MET A 185 2.86 14.39 7.76
CA MET A 185 3.90 14.75 6.80
C MET A 185 5.11 13.83 6.88
N ILE A 186 5.60 13.53 8.09
CA ILE A 186 6.69 12.58 8.31
C ILE A 186 6.32 11.21 7.73
N LEU A 187 5.09 10.75 7.95
CA LEU A 187 4.61 9.50 7.39
C LEU A 187 4.59 9.49 5.86
N LEU A 188 4.02 10.51 5.21
CA LEU A 188 3.98 10.59 3.76
C LEU A 188 5.38 10.65 3.14
N ILE A 189 6.30 11.38 3.77
CA ILE A 189 7.71 11.45 3.36
C ILE A 189 8.38 10.08 3.53
N LEU A 190 8.12 9.37 4.63
CA LEU A 190 8.68 8.04 4.86
C LEU A 190 8.18 7.05 3.79
N ILE A 191 6.88 7.05 3.50
CA ILE A 191 6.28 6.23 2.44
C ILE A 191 6.89 6.57 1.07
N ALA A 192 7.01 7.87 0.74
CA ALA A 192 7.64 8.32 -0.50
C ALA A 192 9.09 7.82 -0.59
N SER A 193 9.85 7.99 0.49
CA SER A 193 11.26 7.57 0.56
C SER A 193 11.41 6.06 0.41
N HIS A 194 10.53 5.28 1.02
CA HIS A 194 10.49 3.83 0.85
C HIS A 194 10.26 3.44 -0.61
N ASN A 195 9.23 4.01 -1.24
CA ASN A 195 8.91 3.71 -2.64
C ASN A 195 10.03 4.10 -3.60
N ILE A 196 10.69 5.24 -3.37
CA ILE A 196 11.85 5.69 -4.16
C ILE A 196 13.06 4.78 -3.94
N LEU A 197 13.39 4.44 -2.68
CA LEU A 197 14.55 3.60 -2.37
C LEU A 197 14.40 2.18 -2.93
N VAL A 198 13.21 1.59 -2.82
CA VAL A 198 12.88 0.31 -3.45
C VAL A 198 13.13 0.39 -4.95
N PHE A 199 12.62 1.44 -5.61
CA PHE A 199 12.81 1.63 -7.04
C PHE A 199 14.26 1.79 -7.45
N VAL A 200 15.00 2.67 -6.79
CA VAL A 200 16.42 2.93 -7.08
C VAL A 200 17.21 1.65 -6.89
N SER A 201 16.93 0.89 -5.84
CA SER A 201 17.66 -0.34 -5.53
C SER A 201 17.38 -1.44 -6.54
N VAL A 202 16.11 -1.66 -6.92
CA VAL A 202 15.75 -2.61 -7.98
C VAL A 202 16.38 -2.19 -9.32
N SER A 203 16.30 -0.90 -9.67
CA SER A 203 16.90 -0.37 -10.89
C SER A 203 18.42 -0.52 -10.91
N HIS A 204 19.08 -0.32 -9.77
CA HIS A 204 20.52 -0.45 -9.65
C HIS A 204 20.99 -1.91 -9.80
N GLU A 205 20.29 -2.88 -9.20
CA GLU A 205 20.63 -4.31 -9.39
C GLU A 205 20.42 -4.77 -10.83
N LEU A 206 19.34 -4.33 -11.47
CA LEU A 206 19.10 -4.62 -12.88
C LEU A 206 20.16 -3.99 -13.79
N ARG A 207 20.78 -2.88 -13.37
CA ARG A 207 21.93 -2.29 -14.04
C ARG A 207 23.22 -3.07 -13.77
N GLY A 208 23.46 -3.48 -12.54
CA GLY A 208 24.70 -4.15 -12.11
C GLY A 208 24.92 -5.53 -12.75
N ASN A 209 23.84 -6.25 -13.06
CA ASN A 209 23.92 -7.54 -13.77
C ASN A 209 24.13 -7.40 -15.29
N ASN A 210 23.99 -6.20 -15.86
CA ASN A 210 24.26 -5.92 -17.27
C ASN A 210 25.65 -5.26 -17.38
N THR A 211 26.70 -6.07 -17.21
CA THR A 211 28.13 -5.66 -17.15
C THR A 211 28.72 -5.10 -18.45
N PHE A 212 27.90 -4.79 -19.46
CA PHE A 212 28.35 -4.17 -20.72
C PHE A 212 27.36 -3.11 -21.19
N ALA A 213 27.57 -1.83 -20.85
CA ALA A 213 27.42 -0.67 -21.75
C ALA A 213 27.27 0.68 -21.01
N ASP A 214 28.21 1.56 -21.34
CA ASP A 214 28.19 3.00 -21.63
C ASP A 214 26.92 3.87 -21.37
N VAL A 215 27.13 5.19 -21.33
CA VAL A 215 26.19 6.27 -20.96
C VAL A 215 24.88 6.31 -21.78
N HIS A 216 24.79 5.60 -22.91
CA HIS A 216 23.55 5.41 -23.68
C HIS A 216 22.48 4.52 -22.99
N THR A 217 22.84 3.83 -21.91
CA THR A 217 22.04 2.77 -21.26
C THR A 217 20.81 3.24 -20.48
N MET A 218 20.72 4.52 -20.07
CA MET A 218 19.48 5.07 -19.50
C MET A 218 18.32 4.99 -20.51
N ARG A 219 18.60 5.26 -21.78
CA ARG A 219 17.63 5.13 -22.87
C ARG A 219 17.30 3.66 -23.14
N THR A 220 18.26 2.77 -22.98
CA THR A 220 18.09 1.31 -23.15
C THR A 220 17.32 0.68 -22.00
N LEU A 221 17.43 1.20 -20.77
CA LEU A 221 16.65 0.81 -19.59
C LEU A 221 15.18 1.23 -19.68
N ILE A 222 14.90 2.37 -20.32
CA ILE A 222 13.54 2.82 -20.64
C ILE A 222 12.99 2.06 -21.87
N SER A 223 13.86 1.75 -22.86
CA SER A 223 13.49 1.08 -24.11
C SER A 223 13.38 -0.46 -24.00
N GLY A 224 14.06 -1.05 -23.01
CA GLY A 224 14.20 -2.50 -22.84
C GLY A 224 14.82 -3.18 -24.06
N HIS A 225 15.78 -2.57 -24.73
CA HIS A 225 16.47 -3.17 -25.87
C HIS A 225 17.53 -4.17 -25.37
N GLY A 226 17.42 -5.44 -25.76
CA GLY A 226 18.37 -6.50 -25.40
C GLY A 226 18.02 -7.35 -24.17
N LEU A 227 16.92 -7.07 -23.46
CA LEU A 227 16.43 -7.94 -22.37
C LEU A 227 15.40 -8.96 -22.87
N HIS A 228 15.42 -10.15 -22.27
CA HIS A 228 14.41 -11.19 -22.49
C HIS A 228 12.99 -10.62 -22.36
N PRO A 229 12.03 -10.97 -23.24
CA PRO A 229 10.69 -10.37 -23.28
C PRO A 229 9.97 -10.34 -21.93
N VAL A 230 10.17 -11.38 -21.10
CA VAL A 230 9.59 -11.48 -19.75
C VAL A 230 10.22 -10.47 -18.79
N SER A 231 11.56 -10.39 -18.75
CA SER A 231 12.27 -9.42 -17.91
C SER A 231 11.97 -7.98 -18.35
N LYS A 232 11.85 -7.75 -19.66
CA LYS A 232 11.44 -6.46 -20.24
C LYS A 232 10.03 -6.05 -19.82
N SER A 233 9.07 -6.97 -19.91
CA SER A 233 7.68 -6.73 -19.48
C SER A 233 7.61 -6.41 -17.98
N LEU A 234 8.40 -7.13 -17.19
CA LEU A 234 8.47 -6.99 -15.74
C LEU A 234 9.14 -5.68 -15.31
N LEU A 235 10.22 -5.28 -15.98
CA LEU A 235 10.86 -3.97 -15.81
C LEU A 235 9.92 -2.83 -16.15
N ARG A 236 9.23 -2.92 -17.30
CA ARG A 236 8.30 -1.89 -17.75
C ARG A 236 7.09 -1.76 -16.81
N SER A 237 6.54 -2.89 -16.36
CA SER A 237 5.45 -2.90 -15.39
C SER A 237 5.89 -2.41 -14.00
N GLY A 238 7.11 -2.74 -13.58
CA GLY A 238 7.68 -2.27 -12.31
C GLY A 238 8.01 -0.77 -12.32
N GLN A 239 8.52 -0.24 -13.44
CA GLN A 239 8.77 1.19 -13.62
C GLN A 239 7.47 2.00 -13.67
N LEU A 240 6.48 1.53 -14.42
CA LEU A 240 5.16 2.17 -14.48
C LEU A 240 4.50 2.17 -13.11
N TYR A 241 4.59 1.06 -12.38
CA TYR A 241 4.12 0.96 -11.01
C TYR A 241 4.73 2.04 -10.11
N VAL A 242 6.07 2.11 -10.04
CA VAL A 242 6.73 3.08 -9.16
C VAL A 242 6.39 4.50 -9.58
N GLY A 243 6.41 4.80 -10.88
CA GLY A 243 6.07 6.13 -11.38
C GLY A 243 4.68 6.57 -10.92
N VAL A 244 3.70 5.66 -11.00
CA VAL A 244 2.34 5.93 -10.52
C VAL A 244 2.31 6.06 -9.00
N SER A 245 2.86 5.11 -8.23
CA SER A 245 2.83 5.17 -6.76
C SER A 245 3.54 6.39 -6.19
N VAL A 246 4.73 6.73 -6.69
CA VAL A 246 5.47 7.94 -6.28
C VAL A 246 4.70 9.19 -6.67
N GLY A 247 4.13 9.23 -7.88
CA GLY A 247 3.28 10.34 -8.33
C GLY A 247 2.06 10.54 -7.43
N LEU A 248 1.40 9.45 -7.05
CA LEU A 248 0.24 9.49 -6.15
C LEU A 248 0.62 10.01 -4.76
N VAL A 249 1.75 9.57 -4.19
CA VAL A 249 2.24 10.06 -2.88
C VAL A 249 2.64 11.54 -2.95
N ILE A 250 3.29 11.99 -4.03
CA ILE A 250 3.62 13.40 -4.21
C ILE A 250 2.35 14.25 -4.30
N ALA A 251 1.35 13.79 -5.06
CA ALA A 251 0.06 14.47 -5.13
C ALA A 251 -0.63 14.50 -3.76
N SER A 252 -0.54 13.43 -2.96
CA SER A 252 -1.01 13.40 -1.57
C SER A 252 -0.36 14.53 -0.76
N ILE A 253 0.97 14.65 -0.80
CA ILE A 253 1.72 15.69 -0.07
C ILE A 253 1.26 17.09 -0.50
N ILE A 254 1.06 17.32 -1.80
CA ILE A 254 0.63 18.63 -2.34
C ILE A 254 -0.79 18.97 -1.87
N LEU A 255 -1.72 18.01 -1.96
CA LEU A 255 -3.12 18.20 -1.55
C LEU A 255 -3.23 18.45 -0.05
N TYR A 256 -2.44 17.71 0.73
CA TYR A 256 -2.33 17.90 2.17
C TYR A 256 -1.81 19.30 2.52
N TRP A 257 -0.71 19.73 1.87
CA TRP A 257 -0.11 21.04 2.10
C TRP A 257 -1.05 22.20 1.72
N ARG A 258 -1.86 22.05 0.67
CA ARG A 258 -2.83 23.06 0.25
C ARG A 258 -4.04 23.20 1.17
N GLY A 259 -4.21 22.34 2.18
CA GLY A 259 -5.39 22.36 3.04
C GLY A 259 -6.68 22.01 2.30
N GLY A 260 -6.60 21.28 1.18
CA GLY A 260 -7.76 20.93 0.36
C GLY A 260 -8.59 19.82 0.99
N GLY A 261 -9.21 20.06 2.15
CA GLY A 261 -9.82 19.05 3.03
C GLY A 261 -10.62 17.96 2.30
N SER A 262 -11.56 18.34 1.45
CA SER A 262 -12.39 17.37 0.72
C SER A 262 -11.65 16.67 -0.42
N LEU A 263 -10.74 17.36 -1.12
CA LEU A 263 -9.90 16.75 -2.16
C LEU A 263 -8.87 15.79 -1.57
N TRP A 264 -8.32 16.12 -0.39
CA TRP A 264 -7.44 15.26 0.38
C TRP A 264 -8.17 13.98 0.82
N THR A 265 -9.39 14.12 1.33
CA THR A 265 -10.27 13.00 1.70
C THR A 265 -10.44 12.06 0.50
N LEU A 266 -10.81 12.60 -0.66
CA LEU A 266 -10.91 11.85 -1.91
C LEU A 266 -9.62 11.09 -2.26
N TRP A 267 -8.50 11.80 -2.21
CA TRP A 267 -7.20 11.26 -2.60
C TRP A 267 -6.70 10.17 -1.64
N SER A 268 -7.04 10.28 -0.36
CA SER A 268 -6.62 9.36 0.70
C SER A 268 -7.09 7.92 0.48
N ILE A 269 -8.14 7.69 -0.32
CA ILE A 269 -8.64 6.36 -0.68
C ILE A 269 -8.15 5.89 -2.04
N ILE A 270 -8.13 6.80 -3.02
CA ILE A 270 -7.67 6.48 -4.37
C ILE A 270 -6.22 5.99 -4.32
N TYR A 271 -5.39 6.63 -3.50
CA TYR A 271 -3.98 6.27 -3.38
C TYR A 271 -3.76 4.83 -2.87
N PRO A 272 -4.24 4.41 -1.68
CA PRO A 272 -4.04 3.04 -1.19
C PRO A 272 -4.69 1.99 -2.09
N MET A 273 -5.84 2.29 -2.69
CA MET A 273 -6.48 1.38 -3.65
C MET A 273 -5.59 1.16 -4.88
N ALA A 274 -5.13 2.23 -5.52
CA ALA A 274 -4.30 2.14 -6.71
C ALA A 274 -2.97 1.44 -6.39
N GLU A 275 -2.36 1.75 -5.24
CA GLU A 275 -1.14 1.09 -4.80
C GLU A 275 -1.35 -0.41 -4.58
N CYS A 276 -2.45 -0.80 -3.92
CA CYS A 276 -2.81 -2.20 -3.74
C CYS A 276 -3.03 -2.91 -5.09
N ILE A 277 -3.86 -2.36 -5.99
CA ILE A 277 -4.13 -2.96 -7.31
C ILE A 277 -2.84 -3.18 -8.07
N LEU A 278 -2.00 -2.15 -8.19
CA LEU A 278 -0.79 -2.26 -8.99
C LEU A 278 0.25 -3.18 -8.33
N SER A 279 0.38 -3.14 -6.99
CA SER A 279 1.21 -4.10 -6.27
C SER A 279 0.71 -5.52 -6.51
N CYS A 280 -0.58 -5.78 -6.39
CA CYS A 280 -1.16 -7.10 -6.58
C CYS A 280 -1.01 -7.58 -8.02
N GLN A 281 -1.21 -6.70 -9.01
CA GLN A 281 -1.06 -7.02 -10.43
C GLN A 281 0.36 -7.43 -10.77
N VAL A 282 1.37 -6.68 -10.31
CA VAL A 282 2.78 -7.04 -10.57
C VAL A 282 3.14 -8.35 -9.86
N PHE A 283 2.62 -8.58 -8.65
CA PHE A 283 2.88 -9.82 -7.90
C PHE A 283 2.25 -11.03 -8.59
N ARG A 284 0.99 -10.89 -9.03
CA ARG A 284 0.28 -11.91 -9.82
C ARG A 284 1.02 -12.20 -11.13
N THR A 285 1.43 -11.16 -11.85
CA THR A 285 2.18 -11.30 -13.11
C THR A 285 3.49 -12.04 -12.88
N LEU A 286 4.22 -11.76 -11.80
CA LEU A 286 5.43 -12.49 -11.40
C LEU A 286 5.13 -13.98 -11.15
N LEU A 287 4.07 -14.29 -10.40
CA LEU A 287 3.71 -15.67 -10.09
C LEU A 287 3.22 -16.46 -11.31
N LEU A 288 2.62 -15.78 -12.29
CA LEU A 288 2.15 -16.39 -13.54
C LEU A 288 3.25 -16.46 -14.63
N SER A 289 4.15 -15.47 -14.68
CA SER A 289 5.26 -15.41 -15.67
C SER A 289 6.33 -16.47 -15.45
N ASP A 290 6.36 -17.06 -14.26
CA ASP A 290 7.07 -18.29 -13.94
C ASP A 290 6.70 -19.48 -14.87
N ARG A 291 5.71 -19.30 -15.76
CA ARG A 291 5.10 -20.36 -16.55
C ARG A 291 4.71 -19.95 -17.98
N ALA A 292 5.60 -19.41 -18.81
CA ALA A 292 5.39 -19.52 -20.26
C ALA A 292 5.72 -20.96 -20.70
N PRO A 293 4.73 -21.82 -21.00
CA PRO A 293 4.98 -23.21 -21.36
C PRO A 293 5.09 -23.30 -22.89
N GLY A 294 6.28 -23.63 -23.40
CA GLY A 294 6.43 -24.11 -24.78
C GLY A 294 7.06 -23.17 -25.80
N GLU A 295 7.72 -22.08 -25.38
CA GLU A 295 8.69 -21.40 -26.25
C GLU A 295 10.08 -21.75 -25.73
N SER A 296 10.90 -22.35 -26.58
CA SER A 296 12.26 -22.79 -26.30
C SER A 296 13.12 -21.59 -25.86
N ILE A 297 13.08 -21.24 -24.58
CA ILE A 297 13.96 -20.25 -23.97
C ILE A 297 15.17 -21.02 -23.47
N GLU A 298 16.12 -21.17 -24.39
CA GLU A 298 17.47 -21.54 -24.06
C GLU A 298 18.05 -20.46 -23.11
N MET A 299 18.42 -20.92 -21.91
CA MET A 299 19.41 -20.30 -21.02
C MET A 299 19.01 -19.07 -20.18
N ILE A 300 17.97 -19.21 -19.34
CA ILE A 300 18.08 -18.90 -17.90
C ILE A 300 17.49 -20.11 -17.20
N ARG A 301 18.32 -20.88 -16.48
CA ARG A 301 17.86 -22.13 -15.83
C ARG A 301 16.76 -21.77 -14.85
N THR A 302 15.55 -22.24 -15.15
CA THR A 302 14.36 -22.17 -14.29
C THR A 302 14.66 -22.71 -12.88
N GLU A 303 15.63 -23.63 -12.79
CA GLU A 303 16.21 -24.14 -11.54
C GLU A 303 16.79 -23.05 -10.64
N ASP A 304 17.43 -21.99 -11.17
CA ASP A 304 18.00 -20.92 -10.34
C ASP A 304 16.93 -20.03 -9.71
N VAL A 305 15.81 -19.83 -10.42
CA VAL A 305 14.67 -19.04 -9.94
C VAL A 305 13.84 -19.86 -8.94
N GLU A 306 13.61 -21.14 -9.22
CA GLU A 306 12.98 -22.07 -8.26
C GLU A 306 13.83 -22.20 -7.00
N GLU A 307 15.14 -22.36 -7.12
CA GLU A 307 16.05 -22.44 -5.97
C GLU A 307 16.08 -21.10 -5.20
N MET A 308 15.97 -19.95 -5.89
CA MET A 308 15.88 -18.64 -5.24
C MET A 308 14.58 -18.43 -4.46
N VAL A 309 13.45 -18.87 -5.01
CA VAL A 309 12.14 -18.76 -4.35
C VAL A 309 12.05 -19.76 -3.19
N MET A 310 12.49 -21.00 -3.39
CA MET A 310 12.53 -22.01 -2.33
C MET A 310 13.49 -21.62 -1.20
N ALA A 311 14.68 -21.09 -1.53
CA ALA A 311 15.62 -20.59 -0.52
C ALA A 311 15.13 -19.31 0.20
N ALA A 312 14.19 -18.57 -0.37
CA ALA A 312 13.53 -17.45 0.31
C ALA A 312 12.41 -17.94 1.24
N ILE A 313 11.68 -18.99 0.83
CA ILE A 313 10.64 -19.65 1.63
C ILE A 313 11.26 -20.35 2.85
N ASP A 314 12.33 -21.12 2.66
CA ASP A 314 13.00 -21.83 3.77
C ASP A 314 13.56 -20.87 4.83
N ARG A 315 14.12 -19.73 4.41
CA ARG A 315 14.60 -18.70 5.33
C ARG A 315 13.49 -17.97 6.06
N ALA A 316 12.33 -17.77 5.43
CA ALA A 316 11.17 -17.20 6.12
C ALA A 316 10.67 -18.16 7.21
N ASN A 317 10.72 -19.47 6.94
CA ASN A 317 10.33 -20.50 7.89
C ASN A 317 11.33 -20.64 9.06
N GLU A 318 12.64 -20.53 8.81
CA GLU A 318 13.66 -20.50 9.88
C GLU A 318 13.49 -19.31 10.83
N VAL A 319 13.13 -18.13 10.31
CA VAL A 319 12.90 -16.93 11.13
C VAL A 319 11.63 -17.07 11.98
N SER A 320 10.65 -17.86 11.53
CA SER A 320 9.44 -18.14 12.28
C SER A 320 9.56 -19.30 13.28
N ASP A 321 10.68 -20.03 13.30
CA ASP A 321 10.92 -21.12 14.25
C ASP A 321 11.48 -20.57 15.59
N PRO A 322 10.68 -20.58 16.68
CA PRO A 322 11.08 -20.04 17.98
C PRO A 322 12.26 -20.81 18.62
N ASP A 323 12.54 -22.05 18.18
CA ASP A 323 13.65 -22.87 18.67
C ASP A 323 14.98 -22.63 17.93
N SER A 324 15.00 -21.75 16.91
CA SER A 324 16.25 -21.39 16.21
C SER A 324 17.18 -20.51 17.07
N TRP A 325 16.62 -19.70 17.97
CA TRP A 325 17.39 -18.80 18.84
C TRP A 325 18.14 -19.53 19.96
N SER A 326 17.62 -20.67 20.45
CA SER A 326 18.26 -21.44 21.54
C SER A 326 19.50 -22.22 21.09
N ARG A 327 19.65 -22.50 19.79
CA ARG A 327 20.81 -23.21 19.22
C ARG A 327 22.03 -22.33 18.97
N HIS A 328 21.89 -21.00 18.96
CA HIS A 328 23.00 -20.08 18.70
C HIS A 328 23.65 -19.48 19.96
N THR A 329 23.09 -19.72 21.15
CA THR A 329 23.62 -19.21 22.43
C THR A 329 24.45 -20.21 23.24
N VAL A 330 24.66 -21.44 22.75
CA VAL A 330 25.56 -22.42 23.37
C VAL A 330 26.77 -22.61 22.47
N LYS A 331 27.68 -21.65 22.49
CA LYS A 331 29.09 -21.82 22.08
C LYS A 331 29.97 -20.73 22.65
#